data_AF-A0A5C5ZFU2-F1
#
_entry.id   AF-A0A5C5ZFU2-F1
#
_cell.length_a   1.000
_cell.length_b   1.000
_cell.length_c   1.000
_cell.angle_alpha   90.00
_cell.angle_beta   90.00
_cell.angle_gamma   90.00
#
_symmetry.space_group_name_H-M   'P 1'
#
loop_
_entity.id
_entity.type
_entity.pdbx_description
1 polymer ?
#
loop_
_entity_poly.entity_id
_entity_poly.type
_entity_poly.pdbx_seq_one_letter_code
_entity_poly.pdbx_strand_id
1 'polypeptide(L)'
;MKLRTIFATLAVAIMLCPCVAPAQVIISEIMYNPDGADVDTTAGVAKEWVELYNAGASTVSLAGWRIDDLQDGTPSDPLPAGASIAPGQALVVTGDAASFDAQWSPGGGVSRYEVGSMPSLANSPSATNETVALRNAFGLVVDTVNYDDSGAWPSDSPDGASIMLTPPGLSVTGNDAGAHWKPSMMGVYGGRFAYGPDGSQDRASPGVVETIAQSPFEPSPDAAWSMVVIPDTQSYVRSSANRAILTQMTQWVVDNRDAFNVQFVLQEGDIVNQNSRVEPTSGDQSGDQQWANAKASFSLLDGVVPYAFAPGNHDYGTTNAQDRSTQFNDYFKATDNPLVDPAQGGTLREVMTPGELDNALHEFTAPDGREMLVLTTEWGPRQVAVDWANAAIGQPGLEGRTAALVTHAYLDSQDNRHDHTVNPGAGPYGYPTADDTHDGEELWQELVSPNGPFEMVFSGHVGGDGVSYLRSTGAEGQSVHQMMFNTQFEVYGGNGYFRVLEFLEDGRTVRVRTYSPFHDLQRTDEANNFEFHISPLLKGDYNGDGVVDSADFTVWRDNLGRGGAPWITGDGDGDGVVGMIDYHIWVDAFGSSLADSQALSHGAAPEPASLWLVAMGLLVLATPGRYRAA
;
A
#
# COMPACT_ATOMS: atom_id res chain seq x y z
N MET A 1 88.80 -0.77 -13.51
CA MET A 1 88.59 -0.06 -12.23
C MET A 1 87.08 0.02 -12.00
N LYS A 2 86.54 -0.74 -11.05
CA LYS A 2 85.09 -0.83 -10.78
C LYS A 2 84.67 0.43 -10.00
N LEU A 3 83.73 1.23 -10.51
CA LEU A 3 83.03 2.24 -9.74
C LEU A 3 81.54 1.89 -9.71
N ARG A 4 81.05 1.58 -8.52
CA ARG A 4 79.65 1.30 -8.23
C ARG A 4 78.94 2.64 -8.00
N THR A 5 77.94 2.93 -8.82
CA THR A 5 77.04 4.07 -8.59
C THR A 5 75.83 3.56 -7.78
N ILE A 6 75.71 4.02 -6.54
CA ILE A 6 74.58 3.75 -5.64
C ILE A 6 73.52 4.82 -5.95
N PHE A 7 72.34 4.39 -6.40
CA PHE A 7 71.14 5.23 -6.41
C PHE A 7 70.53 5.22 -5.01
N ALA A 8 70.46 6.37 -4.35
CA ALA A 8 69.70 6.55 -3.13
C ALA A 8 68.26 6.95 -3.50
N THR A 9 67.31 6.05 -3.28
CA THR A 9 65.88 6.32 -3.39
C THR A 9 65.44 7.08 -2.12
N LEU A 10 65.08 8.35 -2.27
CA LEU A 10 64.48 9.14 -1.19
C LEU A 10 62.98 8.81 -1.13
N ALA A 11 62.58 7.99 -0.17
CA ALA A 11 61.16 7.74 0.12
C ALA A 11 60.60 8.93 0.90
N VAL A 12 59.76 9.74 0.24
CA VAL A 12 58.93 10.74 0.89
C VAL A 12 57.74 10.01 1.50
N ALA A 13 57.72 9.87 2.83
CA ALA A 13 56.54 9.42 3.55
C ALA A 13 55.50 10.55 3.52
N ILE A 14 54.52 10.45 2.63
CA ILE A 14 53.31 11.27 2.69
C ILE A 14 52.53 10.75 3.91
N MET A 15 52.52 11.53 4.99
CA MET A 15 51.53 11.36 6.06
C MET A 15 50.15 11.61 5.44
N LEU A 16 49.47 10.53 5.06
CA LEU A 16 48.02 10.55 4.88
C LEU A 16 47.44 10.70 6.29
N CYS A 17 47.23 11.94 6.72
CA CYS A 17 46.32 12.22 7.81
C CYS A 17 44.92 11.83 7.29
N PRO A 18 44.25 10.80 7.84
CA PRO A 18 42.87 10.56 7.46
C PRO A 18 42.10 11.83 7.81
N CYS A 19 41.56 12.50 6.79
CA CYS A 19 40.56 13.53 6.97
C CYS A 19 39.35 12.83 7.56
N VAL A 20 39.27 12.75 8.89
CA VAL A 20 38.03 12.39 9.58
C VAL A 20 37.10 13.56 9.27
N ALA A 21 36.09 13.32 8.43
CA ALA A 21 35.02 14.29 8.23
C ALA A 21 34.52 14.71 9.63
N PRO A 22 34.34 16.02 9.90
CA PRO A 22 33.81 16.45 11.19
C PRO A 22 32.50 15.71 11.46
N ALA A 23 32.26 15.38 12.73
CA ALA A 23 31.01 14.76 13.11
C ALA A 23 29.85 15.69 12.73
N GLN A 24 28.91 15.17 11.94
CA GLN A 24 27.82 15.95 11.34
C GLN A 24 26.52 15.51 12.00
N VAL A 25 26.03 16.33 12.92
CA VAL A 25 24.69 16.16 13.50
C VAL A 25 23.74 17.02 12.69
N ILE A 26 22.69 16.42 12.18
CA ILE A 26 21.68 17.06 11.34
C ILE A 26 20.29 16.88 11.95
N ILE A 27 19.37 17.76 11.62
CA ILE A 27 17.94 17.60 11.86
C ILE A 27 17.39 16.62 10.81
N SER A 28 16.77 15.53 11.27
CA SER A 28 16.29 14.42 10.42
C SER A 28 14.78 14.27 10.39
N GLU A 29 14.07 14.75 11.41
CA GLU A 29 12.61 14.69 11.48
C GLU A 29 12.07 15.86 12.32
N ILE A 30 10.92 16.40 11.94
CA ILE A 30 10.28 17.53 12.63
C ILE A 30 8.78 17.25 12.78
N MET A 31 8.28 17.15 14.01
CA MET A 31 6.85 17.16 14.31
C MET A 31 6.44 18.59 14.65
N TYR A 32 5.91 19.31 13.65
CA TYR A 32 5.55 20.74 13.73
C TYR A 32 4.04 21.00 13.68
N ASN A 33 3.24 20.00 13.29
CA ASN A 33 1.78 20.13 13.21
C ASN A 33 1.13 18.82 13.71
N PRO A 34 1.24 18.53 15.02
CA PRO A 34 0.62 17.35 15.61
C PRO A 34 -0.93 17.44 15.53
N ASP A 35 -1.61 16.31 15.52
CA ASP A 35 -3.07 16.25 15.49
C ASP A 35 -3.67 16.97 16.71
N GLY A 36 -4.59 17.89 16.43
CA GLY A 36 -5.20 18.78 17.41
C GLY A 36 -4.33 20.01 17.71
N ALA A 37 -4.14 20.32 18.98
CA ALA A 37 -3.36 21.49 19.41
C ALA A 37 -1.91 21.09 19.76
N ASP A 38 -0.94 21.93 19.38
CA ASP A 38 0.51 21.76 19.64
C ASP A 38 0.82 21.65 21.13
N VAL A 39 0.09 22.47 21.89
CA VAL A 39 0.03 22.40 23.34
C VAL A 39 -1.42 22.17 23.75
N ASP A 40 -1.69 21.01 24.37
CA ASP A 40 -2.94 20.88 25.12
C ASP A 40 -2.82 21.76 26.37
N THR A 41 -3.33 22.99 26.29
CA THR A 41 -3.31 23.95 27.41
C THR A 41 -4.13 23.50 28.63
N THR A 42 -4.95 22.46 28.50
CA THR A 42 -5.71 21.85 29.60
C THR A 42 -4.87 20.82 30.35
N ALA A 43 -4.00 20.09 29.65
CA ALA A 43 -3.13 19.05 30.21
C ALA A 43 -1.66 19.49 30.39
N GLY A 44 -1.25 20.59 29.77
CA GLY A 44 0.13 21.09 29.76
C GLY A 44 1.09 20.30 28.87
N VAL A 45 0.58 19.56 27.87
CA VAL A 45 1.35 18.63 27.03
C VAL A 45 1.92 19.34 25.82
N ALA A 46 3.23 19.31 25.64
CA ALA A 46 3.90 19.77 24.41
C ALA A 46 4.10 18.58 23.46
N LYS A 47 3.53 18.66 22.26
CA LYS A 47 3.52 17.56 21.28
C LYS A 47 4.57 17.68 20.19
N GLU A 48 5.11 18.88 20.00
CA GLU A 48 6.15 19.14 19.02
C GLU A 48 7.49 18.60 19.48
N TRP A 49 8.29 18.14 18.52
CA TRP A 49 9.63 17.63 18.76
C TRP A 49 10.48 17.66 17.49
N VAL A 50 11.79 17.63 17.70
CA VAL A 50 12.79 17.61 16.62
C VAL A 50 13.70 16.41 16.81
N GLU A 51 13.95 15.65 15.75
CA GLU A 51 14.91 14.56 15.74
C GLU A 51 16.26 15.00 15.17
N LEU A 52 17.31 14.55 15.83
CA LEU A 52 18.70 14.74 15.44
C LEU A 52 19.31 13.41 15.01
N TYR A 53 20.10 13.42 13.94
CA TYR A 53 20.83 12.27 13.43
C TYR A 53 22.33 12.55 13.35
N ASN A 54 23.17 11.60 13.80
CA ASN A 54 24.62 11.70 13.63
C ASN A 54 25.09 10.96 12.37
N ALA A 55 25.18 11.68 11.26
CA ALA A 55 25.75 11.21 9.99
C ALA A 55 27.28 11.08 10.01
N GLY A 56 27.93 11.54 11.08
CA GLY A 56 29.37 11.49 11.26
C GLY A 56 29.90 10.12 11.71
N ALA A 57 31.23 9.96 11.70
CA ALA A 57 31.90 8.72 12.08
C ALA A 57 32.29 8.62 13.57
N SER A 58 31.99 9.64 14.38
CA SER A 58 32.33 9.68 15.81
C SER A 58 31.18 10.16 16.68
N THR A 59 31.12 9.70 17.93
CA THR A 59 30.16 10.18 18.92
C THR A 59 30.30 11.68 19.16
N VAL A 60 29.17 12.38 19.18
CA VAL A 60 29.10 13.82 19.46
C VAL A 60 28.50 14.05 20.84
N SER A 61 29.15 14.87 21.66
CA SER A 61 28.51 15.38 22.87
C SER A 61 27.59 16.55 22.52
N LEU A 62 26.34 16.44 22.96
CA LEU A 62 25.30 17.44 22.78
C LEU A 62 25.07 18.27 24.04
N ALA A 63 25.90 18.09 25.08
CA ALA A 63 25.76 18.82 26.34
C ALA A 63 25.80 20.33 26.08
N GLY A 64 24.75 21.05 26.50
CA GLY A 64 24.62 22.49 26.28
C GLY A 64 24.09 22.91 24.91
N TRP A 65 23.82 21.98 23.99
CA TRP A 65 23.20 22.27 22.69
C TRP A 65 21.73 22.63 22.86
N ARG A 66 21.15 23.33 21.87
CA ARG A 66 19.77 23.85 21.89
C ARG A 66 19.12 23.73 20.52
N ILE A 67 17.80 23.57 20.52
CA ILE A 67 16.92 23.80 19.37
C ILE A 67 16.50 25.27 19.42
N ASP A 68 16.45 25.96 18.29
CA ASP A 68 16.12 27.39 18.21
C ASP A 68 15.21 27.62 17.02
N ASP A 69 14.10 28.31 17.19
CA ASP A 69 13.38 28.94 16.07
C ASP A 69 14.04 30.31 15.83
N LEU A 70 14.65 30.48 14.66
CA LEU A 70 15.42 31.68 14.34
C LEU A 70 14.54 32.92 14.19
N GLN A 71 13.24 32.76 13.96
CA GLN A 71 12.32 33.83 13.63
C GLN A 71 11.67 34.41 14.89
N ASP A 72 11.28 33.55 15.84
CA ASP A 72 10.75 33.98 17.13
C ASP A 72 11.87 34.37 18.13
N GLY A 73 13.08 33.82 17.94
CA GLY A 73 14.27 34.06 18.75
C GLY A 73 14.24 33.38 20.12
N THR A 74 13.44 32.32 20.30
CA THR A 74 13.28 31.60 21.56
C THR A 74 13.98 30.24 21.50
N PRO A 75 15.25 30.12 21.94
CA PRO A 75 15.90 28.82 21.99
C PRO A 75 15.35 27.97 23.13
N SER A 76 15.31 26.67 22.90
CA SER A 76 15.05 25.65 23.91
C SER A 76 16.01 25.78 25.09
N ASP A 77 15.64 25.21 26.23
CA ASP A 77 16.59 24.95 27.31
C ASP A 77 17.76 24.05 26.83
N PRO A 78 18.95 24.15 27.46
CA PRO A 78 20.12 23.42 27.01
C PRO A 78 19.97 21.92 27.30
N LEU A 79 20.38 21.09 26.35
CA LEU A 79 20.46 19.65 26.54
C LEU A 79 21.38 19.31 27.73
N PRO A 80 21.02 18.29 28.54
CA PRO A 80 21.64 18.03 29.84
C PRO A 80 23.11 17.58 29.72
N ALA A 81 23.83 17.70 30.84
CA ALA A 81 25.17 17.15 30.94
C ALA A 81 25.15 15.64 30.69
N GLY A 82 26.01 15.16 29.79
CA GLY A 82 26.06 13.76 29.38
C GLY A 82 25.24 13.45 28.12
N ALA A 83 24.46 14.40 27.58
CA ALA A 83 23.81 14.24 26.29
C ALA A 83 24.84 13.94 25.20
N SER A 84 24.62 12.86 24.44
CA SER A 84 25.49 12.46 23.35
C SER A 84 24.75 11.59 22.33
N ILE A 85 25.24 11.58 21.11
CA ILE A 85 24.70 10.78 20.00
C ILE A 85 25.85 10.04 19.31
N ALA A 86 25.75 8.70 19.25
CA ALA A 86 26.76 7.87 18.60
C ALA A 86 26.61 7.90 17.06
N PRO A 87 27.64 7.50 16.28
CA PRO A 87 27.55 7.42 14.82
C PRO A 87 26.35 6.59 14.37
N GLY A 88 25.59 7.09 13.39
CA GLY A 88 24.44 6.39 12.84
C GLY A 88 23.28 6.20 13.83
N GLN A 89 23.21 7.01 14.89
CA GLN A 89 22.08 7.01 15.81
C GLN A 89 21.23 8.26 15.62
N ALA A 90 19.94 8.11 15.89
CA ALA A 90 18.97 9.18 15.99
C ALA A 90 18.63 9.48 17.46
N LEU A 91 18.20 10.70 17.74
CA LEU A 91 17.85 11.19 19.06
C LEU A 91 16.77 12.26 18.94
N VAL A 92 15.67 12.09 19.67
CA VAL A 92 14.60 13.10 19.73
C VAL A 92 14.84 14.12 20.85
N VAL A 93 14.51 15.38 20.59
CA VAL A 93 14.42 16.45 21.59
C VAL A 93 12.96 16.90 21.68
N THR A 94 12.39 16.86 22.89
CA THR A 94 10.97 17.18 23.13
C THR A 94 10.79 18.04 24.39
N GLY A 95 9.71 18.81 24.45
CA GLY A 95 9.30 19.58 25.63
C GLY A 95 8.56 18.77 26.70
N ASP A 96 8.01 17.60 26.34
CA ASP A 96 7.30 16.71 27.27
C ASP A 96 7.65 15.25 27.01
N ALA A 97 8.57 14.76 27.84
CA ALA A 97 9.00 13.39 27.90
C ALA A 97 7.88 12.34 27.99
N ALA A 98 6.94 12.59 28.89
CA ALA A 98 6.00 11.59 29.35
C ALA A 98 4.93 11.37 28.29
N SER A 99 4.47 12.47 27.69
CA SER A 99 3.52 12.43 26.58
C SER A 99 4.15 11.84 25.33
N PHE A 100 5.39 12.23 25.01
CA PHE A 100 6.14 11.61 23.92
C PHE A 100 6.29 10.09 24.12
N ASP A 101 6.69 9.64 25.31
CA ASP A 101 6.87 8.20 25.57
C ASP A 101 5.56 7.44 25.50
N ALA A 102 4.46 8.02 25.98
CA ALA A 102 3.15 7.40 25.95
C ALA A 102 2.69 7.13 24.51
N GLN A 103 2.98 8.04 23.58
CA GLN A 103 2.60 7.93 22.19
C GLN A 103 3.63 7.13 21.37
N TRP A 104 4.90 7.52 21.42
CA TRP A 104 5.91 7.07 20.48
C TRP A 104 6.83 5.98 21.03
N SER A 105 6.99 5.88 22.34
CA SER A 105 7.93 4.92 22.93
C SER A 105 7.28 4.07 24.05
N PRO A 106 6.08 3.49 23.85
CA PRO A 106 5.44 2.66 24.87
C PRO A 106 6.30 1.43 25.15
N GLY A 107 6.91 1.36 26.34
CA GLY A 107 7.86 0.30 26.73
C GLY A 107 9.35 0.68 26.59
N GLY A 108 9.65 1.89 26.14
CA GLY A 108 11.01 2.37 25.87
C GLY A 108 11.54 1.91 24.51
N GLY A 109 12.53 2.63 23.96
CA GLY A 109 13.17 2.24 22.70
C GLY A 109 13.60 3.42 21.83
N VAL A 110 12.91 4.55 21.94
CA VAL A 110 13.33 5.79 21.28
C VAL A 110 14.30 6.55 22.20
N SER A 111 15.51 6.82 21.70
CA SER A 111 16.45 7.69 22.43
C SER A 111 15.95 9.12 22.36
N ARG A 112 15.73 9.75 23.52
CA ARG A 112 15.29 11.14 23.59
C ARG A 112 15.84 11.90 24.79
N TYR A 113 15.82 13.22 24.71
CA TYR A 113 15.96 14.12 25.85
C TYR A 113 14.77 15.07 25.95
N GLU A 114 14.38 15.35 27.20
CA GLU A 114 13.43 16.41 27.52
C GLU A 114 14.19 17.71 27.79
N VAL A 115 13.68 18.81 27.25
CA VAL A 115 14.15 20.17 27.55
C VAL A 115 13.05 20.93 28.30
N GLY A 116 13.43 21.76 29.28
CA GLY A 116 12.48 22.47 30.14
C GLY A 116 11.63 23.53 29.42
N SER A 117 12.09 23.99 28.26
CA SER A 117 11.36 24.83 27.31
C SER A 117 11.76 24.41 25.90
N MET A 118 10.77 24.26 25.03
CA MET A 118 10.90 23.99 23.60
C MET A 118 10.22 25.14 22.85
N PRO A 119 10.85 25.76 21.81
CA PRO A 119 10.14 26.69 20.93
C PRO A 119 8.85 26.08 20.38
N SER A 120 7.84 26.91 20.17
CA SER A 120 6.67 26.49 19.39
C SER A 120 7.08 26.50 17.92
N LEU A 121 6.76 25.44 17.19
CA LEU A 121 6.96 25.41 15.75
C LEU A 121 5.68 25.92 15.06
N ALA A 122 5.81 26.41 13.83
CA ALA A 122 4.68 26.94 13.08
C ALA A 122 3.94 25.84 12.29
N ASN A 123 2.68 25.58 12.61
CA ASN A 123 1.83 24.62 11.89
C ASN A 123 1.55 24.98 10.42
N SER A 124 1.71 26.26 10.07
CA SER A 124 1.67 26.75 8.68
C SER A 124 3.01 27.42 8.36
N PRO A 125 4.07 26.62 8.15
CA PRO A 125 5.42 27.10 7.97
C PRO A 125 5.59 27.71 6.57
N SER A 126 6.47 28.70 6.48
CA SER A 126 6.86 29.36 5.26
C SER A 126 8.34 29.71 5.35
N ALA A 127 8.98 29.90 4.20
CA ALA A 127 10.37 30.33 4.11
C ALA A 127 10.72 31.64 4.85
N THR A 128 9.74 32.35 5.41
CA THR A 128 9.91 33.63 6.13
C THR A 128 9.51 33.62 7.60
N ASN A 129 8.79 32.61 8.09
CA ASN A 129 8.31 32.56 9.48
C ASN A 129 8.87 31.39 10.28
N GLU A 130 9.56 30.43 9.66
CA GLU A 130 9.94 29.20 10.36
C GLU A 130 11.33 28.69 9.92
N THR A 131 12.27 28.62 10.85
CA THR A 131 13.58 28.00 10.61
C THR A 131 14.12 27.42 11.90
N VAL A 132 14.10 26.09 11.97
CA VAL A 132 14.67 25.35 13.10
C VAL A 132 16.19 25.31 12.94
N ALA A 133 16.90 25.77 13.96
CA ALA A 133 18.36 25.74 14.04
C ALA A 133 18.83 24.87 15.21
N LEU A 134 19.83 24.04 14.94
CA LEU A 134 20.58 23.31 15.94
C LEU A 134 21.80 24.13 16.35
N ARG A 135 21.88 24.54 17.62
CA ARG A 135 23.04 25.29 18.15
C ARG A 135 23.87 24.45 19.10
N ASN A 136 25.19 24.55 18.99
CA ASN A 136 26.08 23.93 19.97
C ASN A 136 26.18 24.76 21.26
N ALA A 137 26.91 24.25 22.25
CA ALA A 137 27.11 24.88 23.56
C ALA A 137 27.74 26.29 23.53
N PHE A 138 28.35 26.69 22.40
CA PHE A 138 28.91 28.03 22.21
C PHE A 138 27.93 28.99 21.51
N GLY A 139 26.71 28.54 21.20
CA GLY A 139 25.70 29.29 20.46
C GLY A 139 25.92 29.32 18.94
N LEU A 140 26.92 28.58 18.43
CA LEU A 140 27.16 28.48 16.98
C LEU A 140 26.15 27.52 16.38
N VAL A 141 25.58 27.92 15.24
CA VAL A 141 24.71 27.08 14.42
C VAL A 141 25.52 25.91 13.86
N VAL A 142 25.01 24.70 14.07
CA VAL A 142 25.54 23.43 13.56
C VAL A 142 24.79 23.03 12.30
N ASP A 143 23.47 23.21 12.32
CA ASP A 143 22.56 22.82 11.26
C ASP A 143 21.29 23.70 11.29
N THR A 144 20.61 23.82 10.15
CA THR A 144 19.38 24.60 9.99
C THR A 144 18.46 23.96 8.98
N VAL A 145 17.15 24.06 9.23
CA VAL A 145 16.11 23.66 8.29
C VAL A 145 15.09 24.79 8.20
N ASN A 146 15.04 25.47 7.05
CA ASN A 146 14.01 26.45 6.73
C ASN A 146 12.86 25.77 5.98
N TYR A 147 12.03 25.03 6.73
CA TYR A 147 10.93 24.26 6.15
C TYR A 147 9.71 25.14 5.83
N ASP A 148 8.86 24.62 4.95
CA ASP A 148 7.69 25.28 4.37
C ASP A 148 6.59 24.22 4.17
N ASP A 149 5.36 24.61 3.84
CA ASP A 149 4.27 23.70 3.45
C ASP A 149 3.98 23.74 1.94
N SER A 150 4.81 24.47 1.19
CA SER A 150 4.63 24.75 -0.22
C SER A 150 5.82 24.34 -1.10
N GLY A 151 5.57 24.31 -2.41
CA GLY A 151 6.60 24.00 -3.41
C GLY A 151 7.03 22.54 -3.37
N ALA A 152 8.29 22.30 -2.97
CA ALA A 152 8.84 20.95 -2.87
C ALA A 152 8.73 20.35 -1.46
N TRP A 153 8.28 21.14 -0.48
CA TRP A 153 8.10 20.68 0.89
C TRP A 153 6.80 19.91 1.08
N PRO A 154 6.72 19.03 2.10
CA PRO A 154 5.48 18.36 2.46
C PRO A 154 4.36 19.32 2.88
N SER A 155 3.14 19.04 2.41
CA SER A 155 1.90 19.67 2.90
C SER A 155 1.68 19.39 4.38
N ASP A 156 1.05 20.34 5.05
CA ASP A 156 0.65 20.30 6.46
C ASP A 156 -0.74 19.67 6.69
N SER A 157 -1.53 19.47 5.64
CA SER A 157 -2.91 18.99 5.73
C SER A 157 -3.14 17.53 5.25
N PRO A 158 -3.89 16.70 6.01
CA PRO A 158 -4.38 16.98 7.37
C PRO A 158 -3.24 16.92 8.39
N ASP A 159 -3.50 17.45 9.58
CA ASP A 159 -2.55 17.48 10.69
C ASP A 159 -2.08 16.07 11.10
N GLY A 160 -1.01 16.04 11.88
CA GLY A 160 -0.50 14.86 12.58
C GLY A 160 0.61 14.10 11.88
N ALA A 161 1.06 14.51 10.69
CA ALA A 161 2.26 13.95 10.08
C ALA A 161 3.48 14.83 10.40
N SER A 162 4.53 14.25 10.98
CA SER A 162 5.85 14.89 10.95
C SER A 162 6.39 14.94 9.52
N ILE A 163 7.44 15.72 9.29
CA ILE A 163 8.25 15.62 8.08
C ILE A 163 9.55 14.88 8.39
N MET A 164 9.88 13.87 7.58
CA MET A 164 11.10 13.09 7.68
C MET A 164 12.02 13.32 6.49
N LEU A 165 13.32 13.29 6.76
CA LEU A 165 14.37 13.43 5.77
C LEU A 165 14.66 12.08 5.10
N THR A 166 14.63 12.06 3.77
CA THR A 166 14.95 10.86 2.99
C THR A 166 16.47 10.62 2.90
N PRO A 167 16.93 9.38 2.63
CA PRO A 167 18.35 9.05 2.58
C PRO A 167 19.23 9.98 1.72
N PRO A 168 18.80 10.46 0.54
CA PRO A 168 19.59 11.41 -0.27
C PRO A 168 19.82 12.77 0.41
N GLY A 169 18.97 13.13 1.37
CA GLY A 169 19.00 14.41 2.06
C GLY A 169 19.89 14.47 3.30
N LEU A 170 20.46 13.34 3.76
CA LEU A 170 21.19 13.20 5.04
C LEU A 170 22.52 13.97 5.12
N SER A 171 22.45 15.29 5.01
CA SER A 171 23.56 16.23 5.15
C SER A 171 23.00 17.63 5.43
N VAL A 172 23.80 18.49 6.08
CA VAL A 172 23.46 19.91 6.41
C VAL A 172 23.11 20.77 5.19
N THR A 173 23.46 20.35 3.98
CA THR A 173 23.07 21.05 2.74
C THR A 173 21.88 20.39 2.05
N GLY A 174 21.65 19.10 2.31
CA GLY A 174 20.54 18.35 1.74
C GLY A 174 19.25 18.56 2.52
N ASN A 175 19.34 18.66 3.85
CA ASN A 175 18.18 18.85 4.71
C ASN A 175 17.58 20.26 4.65
N ASP A 176 18.21 21.22 3.97
CA ASP A 176 17.61 22.54 3.70
C ASP A 176 16.90 22.59 2.32
N ALA A 177 16.72 21.44 1.66
CA ALA A 177 16.00 21.33 0.41
C ALA A 177 14.74 20.47 0.56
N GLY A 178 13.56 21.08 0.42
CA GLY A 178 12.26 20.43 0.58
C GLY A 178 12.07 19.14 -0.23
N ALA A 179 12.70 19.02 -1.40
CA ALA A 179 12.64 17.81 -2.23
C ALA A 179 13.22 16.55 -1.57
N HIS A 180 13.99 16.71 -0.50
CA HIS A 180 14.51 15.60 0.30
C HIS A 180 13.64 15.27 1.51
N TRP A 181 12.61 16.07 1.80
CA TRP A 181 11.66 15.84 2.86
C TRP A 181 10.39 15.20 2.33
N LYS A 182 9.83 14.30 3.12
CA LYS A 182 8.53 13.67 2.87
C LYS A 182 7.72 13.75 4.16
N PRO A 183 6.38 13.79 4.09
CA PRO A 183 5.60 13.53 5.29
C PRO A 183 5.96 12.14 5.79
N SER A 184 5.97 11.94 7.10
CA SER A 184 6.10 10.62 7.68
C SER A 184 4.87 9.82 7.32
N MET A 185 5.11 8.69 6.65
CA MET A 185 4.07 7.84 6.07
C MET A 185 4.15 6.47 6.69
N MET A 186 2.98 5.88 6.93
CA MET A 186 2.88 4.52 7.45
C MET A 186 3.68 3.54 6.62
N GLY A 187 4.53 2.76 7.28
CA GLY A 187 5.29 1.68 6.65
C GLY A 187 6.47 2.12 5.80
N VAL A 188 6.82 3.41 5.81
CA VAL A 188 7.96 3.95 5.09
C VAL A 188 9.01 4.41 6.08
N TYR A 189 10.23 3.87 5.96
CA TYR A 189 11.40 4.29 6.77
C TYR A 189 11.15 4.33 8.29
N GLY A 190 10.35 3.40 8.83
CA GLY A 190 10.01 3.33 10.25
C GLY A 190 8.84 4.23 10.68
N GLY A 191 8.23 4.94 9.73
CA GLY A 191 7.01 5.69 9.92
C GLY A 191 5.88 4.80 10.39
N ARG A 192 5.26 5.18 11.50
CA ARG A 192 4.16 4.44 12.14
C ARG A 192 3.12 5.40 12.70
N PHE A 193 1.95 4.84 12.97
CA PHE A 193 0.79 5.52 13.50
C PHE A 193 0.75 5.30 15.00
N ALA A 194 0.48 6.35 15.75
CA ALA A 194 0.50 6.31 17.19
C ALA A 194 -0.61 7.16 17.79
N TYR A 195 -1.39 6.54 18.68
CA TYR A 195 -2.36 7.24 19.51
C TYR A 195 -1.66 7.92 20.68
N GLY A 196 -1.83 9.24 20.78
CA GLY A 196 -1.45 10.01 21.95
C GLY A 196 -2.38 9.73 23.14
N PRO A 197 -1.95 10.07 24.36
CA PRO A 197 -2.76 9.89 25.58
C PRO A 197 -4.06 10.72 25.60
N ASP A 198 -4.15 11.74 24.75
CA ASP A 198 -5.34 12.58 24.53
C ASP A 198 -6.20 12.13 23.34
N GLY A 199 -5.82 11.03 22.67
CA GLY A 199 -6.50 10.50 21.49
C GLY A 199 -6.03 11.10 20.17
N SER A 200 -5.00 11.96 20.18
CA SER A 200 -4.34 12.45 18.96
C SER A 200 -3.80 11.30 18.11
N GLN A 201 -3.89 11.47 16.80
CA GLN A 201 -3.59 10.45 15.80
C GLN A 201 -2.47 10.91 14.89
N ASP A 202 -1.24 10.67 15.33
CA ASP A 202 -0.05 11.15 14.63
C ASP A 202 0.68 10.03 13.89
N ARG A 203 1.48 10.44 12.90
CA ARG A 203 2.34 9.61 12.06
C ARG A 203 3.75 10.17 12.07
N ALA A 204 4.71 9.34 12.50
CA ALA A 204 6.11 9.71 12.60
C ALA A 204 7.04 8.49 12.64
N SER A 205 8.34 8.71 12.43
CA SER A 205 9.40 7.70 12.47
C SER A 205 10.43 7.90 13.59
N PRO A 206 10.06 8.36 14.81
CA PRO A 206 11.06 8.79 15.78
C PRO A 206 11.95 7.63 16.22
N GLY A 207 13.25 7.91 16.24
CA GLY A 207 14.34 6.98 16.49
C GLY A 207 14.84 6.25 15.25
N VAL A 208 14.22 6.45 14.08
CA VAL A 208 14.53 5.70 12.85
C VAL A 208 14.95 6.66 11.74
N VAL A 209 16.19 6.50 11.26
CA VAL A 209 16.70 7.23 10.11
C VAL A 209 17.23 6.22 9.10
N GLU A 210 16.53 6.09 7.97
CA GLU A 210 16.99 5.24 6.89
C GLU A 210 18.16 5.88 6.16
N THR A 211 19.19 5.09 5.86
CA THR A 211 20.40 5.54 5.17
C THR A 211 20.51 4.99 3.76
N ILE A 212 19.64 4.06 3.39
CA ILE A 212 19.61 3.40 2.09
C ILE A 212 18.32 3.79 1.37
N ALA A 213 18.46 4.45 0.22
CA ALA A 213 17.30 4.73 -0.64
C ALA A 213 16.68 3.42 -1.14
N GLN A 214 15.35 3.38 -1.20
CA GLN A 214 14.64 2.25 -1.80
C GLN A 214 15.03 2.08 -3.28
N SER A 215 15.06 0.82 -3.72
CA SER A 215 15.21 0.49 -5.15
C SER A 215 13.94 0.84 -5.93
N PRO A 216 14.04 1.05 -7.26
CA PRO A 216 12.86 1.21 -8.12
C PRO A 216 11.83 0.09 -7.92
N PHE A 217 10.55 0.44 -8.02
CA PHE A 217 9.45 -0.50 -7.90
C PHE A 217 9.24 -1.28 -9.21
N GLU A 218 9.96 -2.41 -9.32
CA GLU A 218 9.89 -3.32 -10.46
C GLU A 218 9.11 -4.59 -10.10
N PRO A 219 8.57 -5.33 -11.10
CA PRO A 219 7.94 -6.63 -10.88
C PRO A 219 8.88 -7.61 -10.20
N SER A 220 8.35 -8.44 -9.30
CA SER A 220 9.16 -9.51 -8.72
C SER A 220 9.57 -10.53 -9.78
N PRO A 221 10.82 -11.06 -9.77
CA PRO A 221 11.28 -12.01 -10.79
C PRO A 221 10.51 -13.33 -10.86
N ASP A 222 9.81 -13.69 -9.79
CA ASP A 222 9.01 -14.89 -9.59
C ASP A 222 7.49 -14.62 -9.71
N ALA A 223 7.08 -13.42 -10.11
CA ALA A 223 5.67 -13.07 -10.33
C ALA A 223 5.20 -13.55 -11.71
N ALA A 224 4.14 -14.37 -11.74
CA ALA A 224 3.51 -14.82 -12.97
C ALA A 224 2.53 -13.77 -13.53
N TRP A 225 1.72 -13.15 -12.67
CA TRP A 225 0.76 -12.11 -13.02
C TRP A 225 0.32 -11.33 -11.76
N SER A 226 -0.39 -10.21 -11.94
CA SER A 226 -0.80 -9.36 -10.81
C SER A 226 -2.25 -8.89 -10.83
N MET A 227 -2.79 -8.53 -9.67
CA MET A 227 -3.95 -7.63 -9.53
C MET A 227 -3.53 -6.34 -8.82
N VAL A 228 -4.27 -5.26 -9.05
CA VAL A 228 -4.09 -3.99 -8.32
C VAL A 228 -5.33 -3.69 -7.50
N VAL A 229 -5.17 -3.30 -6.24
CA VAL A 229 -6.25 -2.89 -5.33
C VAL A 229 -6.07 -1.42 -5.00
N ILE A 230 -7.02 -0.61 -5.44
CA ILE A 230 -7.10 0.83 -5.19
C ILE A 230 -8.05 1.06 -4.00
N PRO A 231 -7.58 1.74 -2.94
CA PRO A 231 -8.37 1.95 -1.72
C PRO A 231 -9.43 3.05 -1.93
N ASP A 232 -10.02 3.51 -0.84
CA ASP A 232 -10.88 4.68 -0.74
C ASP A 232 -10.26 5.91 -1.43
N THR A 233 -10.94 6.43 -2.46
CA THR A 233 -10.41 7.51 -3.33
C THR A 233 -11.04 8.87 -3.10
N GLN A 234 -12.01 8.94 -2.20
CA GLN A 234 -12.87 10.10 -1.98
C GLN A 234 -12.10 11.38 -1.65
N SER A 235 -10.97 11.26 -0.96
CA SER A 235 -10.11 12.40 -0.62
C SER A 235 -9.33 12.98 -1.81
N TYR A 236 -9.07 12.20 -2.86
CA TYR A 236 -8.43 12.72 -4.08
C TYR A 236 -9.41 13.54 -4.92
N VAL A 237 -10.64 13.04 -5.10
CA VAL A 237 -11.59 13.62 -6.07
C VAL A 237 -12.36 14.83 -5.53
N ARG A 238 -12.45 14.98 -4.20
CA ARG A 238 -13.06 16.15 -3.54
C ARG A 238 -12.22 17.42 -3.60
N SER A 239 -10.95 17.33 -3.99
CA SER A 239 -9.98 18.43 -3.99
C SER A 239 -9.36 18.63 -5.37
N SER A 240 -9.43 19.85 -5.90
CA SER A 240 -8.76 20.21 -7.15
C SER A 240 -7.24 20.05 -7.09
N ALA A 241 -6.65 20.16 -5.89
CA ALA A 241 -5.22 20.00 -5.65
C ALA A 241 -4.76 18.54 -5.72
N ASN A 242 -5.60 17.60 -5.24
CA ASN A 242 -5.21 16.19 -5.10
C ASN A 242 -5.69 15.30 -6.26
N ARG A 243 -6.64 15.77 -7.10
CA ARG A 243 -7.23 14.95 -8.18
C ARG A 243 -6.21 14.29 -9.11
N ALA A 244 -5.06 14.94 -9.32
CA ALA A 244 -4.01 14.43 -10.21
C ALA A 244 -3.32 13.17 -9.65
N ILE A 245 -3.38 12.95 -8.33
CA ILE A 245 -2.79 11.78 -7.67
C ILE A 245 -3.55 10.51 -8.07
N LEU A 246 -4.88 10.53 -8.04
CA LEU A 246 -5.68 9.38 -8.52
C LEU A 246 -5.43 9.10 -10.01
N THR A 247 -5.33 10.15 -10.83
CA THR A 247 -4.95 10.01 -12.24
C THR A 247 -3.55 9.38 -12.39
N GLN A 248 -2.60 9.74 -11.53
CA GLN A 248 -1.26 9.15 -11.55
C GLN A 248 -1.27 7.68 -11.12
N MET A 249 -2.10 7.30 -10.14
CA MET A 249 -2.28 5.91 -9.73
C MET A 249 -2.81 5.06 -10.88
N THR A 250 -3.88 5.50 -11.56
CA THR A 250 -4.43 4.74 -12.70
C THR A 250 -3.51 4.79 -13.92
N GLN A 251 -2.83 5.91 -14.18
CA GLN A 251 -1.82 5.99 -15.24
C GLN A 251 -0.63 5.06 -14.98
N TRP A 252 -0.20 4.90 -13.72
CA TRP A 252 0.84 3.92 -13.38
C TRP A 252 0.40 2.51 -13.78
N VAL A 253 -0.85 2.14 -13.53
CA VAL A 253 -1.37 0.82 -13.96
C VAL A 253 -1.33 0.70 -15.48
N VAL A 254 -1.71 1.74 -16.23
CA VAL A 254 -1.63 1.73 -17.70
C VAL A 254 -0.19 1.54 -18.17
N ASP A 255 0.74 2.31 -17.63
CA ASP A 255 2.14 2.31 -18.05
C ASP A 255 2.87 1.00 -17.67
N ASN A 256 2.41 0.34 -16.61
CA ASN A 256 3.03 -0.86 -16.05
C ASN A 256 2.22 -2.14 -16.27
N ARG A 257 1.11 -2.06 -16.99
CA ARG A 257 0.19 -3.17 -17.28
C ARG A 257 0.93 -4.41 -17.79
N ASP A 258 1.79 -4.24 -18.78
CA ASP A 258 2.52 -5.36 -19.39
C ASP A 258 3.71 -5.81 -18.54
N ALA A 259 4.42 -4.89 -17.89
CA ALA A 259 5.60 -5.20 -17.07
C ALA A 259 5.22 -6.04 -15.84
N PHE A 260 4.15 -5.66 -15.12
CA PHE A 260 3.62 -6.38 -13.97
C PHE A 260 2.60 -7.46 -14.35
N ASN A 261 2.27 -7.57 -15.63
CA ASN A 261 1.24 -8.48 -16.16
C ASN A 261 -0.08 -8.36 -15.36
N VAL A 262 -0.58 -7.13 -15.19
CA VAL A 262 -1.75 -6.82 -14.37
C VAL A 262 -3.02 -7.32 -15.05
N GLN A 263 -3.75 -8.26 -14.46
CA GLN A 263 -4.95 -8.83 -15.07
C GLN A 263 -6.23 -8.13 -14.67
N PHE A 264 -6.27 -7.51 -13.48
CA PHE A 264 -7.50 -6.95 -12.94
C PHE A 264 -7.21 -5.82 -11.95
N VAL A 265 -8.09 -4.80 -11.90
CA VAL A 265 -8.05 -3.72 -10.90
C VAL A 265 -9.31 -3.76 -10.03
N LEU A 266 -9.14 -3.71 -8.73
CA LEU A 266 -10.21 -3.68 -7.73
C LEU A 266 -10.26 -2.30 -7.08
N GLN A 267 -11.46 -1.77 -6.85
CA GLN A 267 -11.67 -0.53 -6.10
C GLN A 267 -12.59 -0.80 -4.91
N GLU A 268 -12.11 -0.48 -3.70
CA GLU A 268 -12.69 -0.92 -2.42
C GLU A 268 -13.82 -0.02 -1.89
N GLY A 269 -14.25 0.98 -2.66
CA GLY A 269 -15.36 1.88 -2.33
C GLY A 269 -14.96 3.27 -1.90
N ASP A 270 -15.95 4.05 -1.51
CA ASP A 270 -15.83 5.50 -1.31
C ASP A 270 -15.07 6.15 -2.47
N ILE A 271 -15.68 6.04 -3.65
CA ILE A 271 -15.16 6.61 -4.88
C ILE A 271 -15.23 8.13 -4.82
N VAL A 272 -16.32 8.66 -4.24
CA VAL A 272 -16.52 10.09 -4.00
C VAL A 272 -16.72 10.38 -2.52
N ASN A 273 -16.51 11.63 -2.11
CA ASN A 273 -16.69 12.06 -0.72
C ASN A 273 -18.12 12.51 -0.46
N GLN A 274 -18.80 13.04 -1.49
CA GLN A 274 -20.19 13.46 -1.39
C GLN A 274 -20.90 13.17 -2.72
N ASN A 275 -21.89 12.30 -2.69
CA ASN A 275 -22.74 12.03 -3.84
C ASN A 275 -23.83 13.11 -3.99
N SER A 276 -24.21 13.49 -5.23
CA SER A 276 -25.30 14.44 -5.55
C SER A 276 -25.26 15.83 -4.86
N ARG A 277 -24.14 16.21 -4.26
CA ARG A 277 -24.02 17.42 -3.44
C ARG A 277 -23.57 18.62 -4.27
N VAL A 278 -24.46 19.57 -4.53
CA VAL A 278 -24.13 20.77 -5.33
C VAL A 278 -23.11 21.67 -4.63
N GLU A 279 -23.31 21.95 -3.34
CA GLU A 279 -22.40 22.78 -2.54
C GLU A 279 -21.63 21.87 -1.58
N PRO A 280 -20.33 21.59 -1.84
CA PRO A 280 -19.56 20.67 -1.03
C PRO A 280 -19.43 21.18 0.41
N THR A 281 -19.54 20.28 1.37
CA THR A 281 -19.24 20.57 2.78
C THR A 281 -17.82 20.15 3.15
N SER A 282 -17.12 19.47 2.25
CA SER A 282 -15.73 19.04 2.40
C SER A 282 -15.07 18.97 1.03
N GLY A 283 -13.89 19.59 0.90
CA GLY A 283 -13.23 19.79 -0.39
C GLY A 283 -13.79 20.99 -1.17
N ASP A 284 -13.35 21.15 -2.42
CA ASP A 284 -13.70 22.26 -3.31
C ASP A 284 -14.45 21.82 -4.58
N GLN A 285 -14.80 20.52 -4.69
CA GLN A 285 -15.54 19.94 -5.80
C GLN A 285 -16.96 19.52 -5.36
N SER A 286 -17.99 19.91 -6.12
CA SER A 286 -19.36 19.37 -5.98
C SER A 286 -19.40 17.87 -6.25
N GLY A 287 -20.45 17.18 -5.80
CA GLY A 287 -20.59 15.73 -6.00
C GLY A 287 -20.56 15.30 -7.46
N ASP A 288 -21.19 16.05 -8.36
CA ASP A 288 -21.10 15.77 -9.81
C ASP A 288 -19.67 15.93 -10.34
N GLN A 289 -18.91 16.91 -9.84
CA GLN A 289 -17.50 17.07 -10.20
C GLN A 289 -16.65 15.94 -9.62
N GLN A 290 -16.92 15.48 -8.40
CA GLN A 290 -16.22 14.35 -7.79
C GLN A 290 -16.41 13.08 -8.62
N TRP A 291 -17.65 12.76 -9.01
CA TRP A 291 -17.94 11.62 -9.89
C TRP A 291 -17.27 11.76 -11.26
N ALA A 292 -17.32 12.95 -11.87
CA ALA A 292 -16.63 13.21 -13.14
C ALA A 292 -15.11 13.06 -13.03
N ASN A 293 -14.51 13.49 -11.91
CA ASN A 293 -13.07 13.37 -11.65
C ASN A 293 -12.66 11.91 -11.46
N ALA A 294 -13.44 11.12 -10.69
CA ALA A 294 -13.24 9.70 -10.54
C ALA A 294 -13.33 9.00 -11.90
N LYS A 295 -14.41 9.24 -12.65
CA LYS A 295 -14.63 8.68 -13.98
C LYS A 295 -13.48 9.00 -14.93
N ALA A 296 -13.01 10.25 -14.95
CA ALA A 296 -11.89 10.65 -15.80
C ALA A 296 -10.60 9.89 -15.48
N SER A 297 -10.34 9.59 -14.21
CA SER A 297 -9.12 8.86 -13.80
C SER A 297 -9.24 7.36 -14.10
N PHE A 298 -10.38 6.74 -13.83
CA PHE A 298 -10.60 5.31 -14.08
C PHE A 298 -10.75 4.98 -15.57
N SER A 299 -11.29 5.90 -16.39
CA SER A 299 -11.37 5.69 -17.84
C SER A 299 -10.02 5.59 -18.56
N LEU A 300 -8.90 5.88 -17.87
CA LEU A 300 -7.58 5.55 -18.39
C LEU A 300 -7.35 4.04 -18.53
N LEU A 301 -8.07 3.24 -17.75
CA LEU A 301 -8.00 1.78 -17.77
C LEU A 301 -8.87 1.15 -18.88
N ASP A 302 -9.77 1.93 -19.50
CA ASP A 302 -10.71 1.45 -20.52
C ASP A 302 -9.94 0.85 -21.72
N GLY A 303 -10.15 -0.45 -21.98
CA GLY A 303 -9.44 -1.20 -23.03
C GLY A 303 -7.99 -1.58 -22.71
N VAL A 304 -7.52 -1.30 -21.49
CA VAL A 304 -6.18 -1.65 -21.00
C VAL A 304 -6.23 -2.82 -20.00
N VAL A 305 -7.10 -2.71 -18.99
CA VAL A 305 -7.30 -3.74 -17.96
C VAL A 305 -8.75 -3.70 -17.46
N PRO A 306 -9.42 -4.84 -17.21
CA PRO A 306 -10.73 -4.84 -16.58
C PRO A 306 -10.65 -4.35 -15.13
N TYR A 307 -11.74 -3.76 -14.65
CA TYR A 307 -11.85 -3.29 -13.29
C TYR A 307 -13.25 -3.53 -12.71
N ALA A 308 -13.33 -3.60 -11.38
CA ALA A 308 -14.58 -3.71 -10.64
C ALA A 308 -14.58 -2.81 -9.40
N PHE A 309 -15.76 -2.34 -8.99
CA PHE A 309 -15.94 -1.44 -7.85
C PHE A 309 -16.88 -2.06 -6.82
N ALA A 310 -16.61 -1.83 -5.54
CA ALA A 310 -17.59 -1.98 -4.48
C ALA A 310 -17.95 -0.60 -3.93
N PRO A 311 -19.13 -0.03 -4.20
CA PRO A 311 -19.48 1.30 -3.70
C PRO A 311 -19.44 1.39 -2.17
N GLY A 312 -18.95 2.53 -1.64
CA GLY A 312 -18.85 2.79 -0.21
C GLY A 312 -19.92 3.72 0.33
N ASN A 313 -19.90 3.99 1.64
CA ASN A 313 -20.96 4.79 2.27
C ASN A 313 -21.03 6.24 1.78
N HIS A 314 -19.94 6.82 1.29
CA HIS A 314 -19.94 8.18 0.73
C HIS A 314 -20.48 8.23 -0.71
N ASP A 315 -20.56 7.09 -1.38
CA ASP A 315 -21.14 6.96 -2.73
C ASP A 315 -22.69 6.95 -2.71
N TYR A 316 -23.28 6.85 -1.52
CA TYR A 316 -24.72 6.91 -1.28
C TYR A 316 -25.13 8.17 -0.52
N GLY A 317 -26.35 8.63 -0.75
CA GLY A 317 -26.90 9.84 -0.13
C GLY A 317 -26.11 11.11 -0.48
N THR A 318 -26.40 12.23 0.19
CA THR A 318 -25.70 13.51 -0.09
C THR A 318 -24.54 13.83 0.85
N THR A 319 -24.43 13.05 1.92
CA THR A 319 -23.47 13.27 3.00
C THR A 319 -22.66 12.00 3.21
N ASN A 320 -23.39 10.91 3.37
CA ASN A 320 -23.00 9.51 3.40
C ASN A 320 -24.30 8.70 3.23
N ALA A 321 -24.26 7.40 3.47
CA ALA A 321 -25.37 6.44 3.46
C ALA A 321 -26.52 6.76 4.45
N GLN A 322 -27.07 7.96 4.34
CA GLN A 322 -28.30 8.45 4.95
C GLN A 322 -29.54 7.82 4.29
N ASP A 323 -29.37 7.38 3.04
CA ASP A 323 -30.32 6.62 2.22
C ASP A 323 -29.52 5.83 1.15
N ARG A 324 -30.20 5.03 0.33
CA ARG A 324 -29.58 4.21 -0.72
C ARG A 324 -29.59 4.85 -2.12
N SER A 325 -29.76 6.17 -2.24
CA SER A 325 -29.62 6.85 -3.54
C SER A 325 -28.14 6.99 -3.92
N THR A 326 -27.78 6.66 -5.16
CA THR A 326 -26.40 6.77 -5.66
C THR A 326 -26.39 7.21 -7.12
N GLN A 327 -25.32 7.89 -7.54
CA GLN A 327 -25.02 8.20 -8.94
C GLN A 327 -24.01 7.23 -9.56
N PHE A 328 -23.51 6.23 -8.82
CA PHE A 328 -22.45 5.33 -9.28
C PHE A 328 -22.72 4.76 -10.70
N ASN A 329 -23.90 4.20 -10.92
CA ASN A 329 -24.31 3.60 -12.20
C ASN A 329 -24.62 4.63 -13.31
N ASP A 330 -24.74 5.92 -13.00
CA ASP A 330 -24.86 6.98 -14.01
C ASP A 330 -23.50 7.24 -14.69
N TYR A 331 -22.40 7.09 -13.94
CA TYR A 331 -21.04 7.39 -14.36
C TYR A 331 -20.25 6.15 -14.82
N PHE A 332 -20.50 4.99 -14.22
CA PHE A 332 -19.79 3.74 -14.53
C PHE A 332 -20.74 2.70 -15.10
N LYS A 333 -20.42 2.22 -16.30
CA LYS A 333 -21.20 1.23 -17.05
C LYS A 333 -20.29 0.16 -17.61
N ALA A 334 -20.80 -1.07 -17.72
CA ALA A 334 -20.04 -2.18 -18.32
C ALA A 334 -19.50 -1.84 -19.70
N THR A 335 -20.31 -1.14 -20.51
CA THR A 335 -19.99 -0.70 -21.88
C THR A 335 -18.88 0.34 -21.98
N ASP A 336 -18.45 0.94 -20.87
CA ASP A 336 -17.36 1.91 -20.88
C ASP A 336 -16.03 1.23 -21.21
N ASN A 337 -15.82 0.03 -20.67
CA ASN A 337 -14.59 -0.75 -20.84
C ASN A 337 -14.90 -2.05 -21.60
N PRO A 338 -14.38 -2.25 -22.82
CA PRO A 338 -14.63 -3.47 -23.59
C PRO A 338 -14.10 -4.75 -22.92
N LEU A 339 -13.13 -4.63 -21.99
CA LEU A 339 -12.62 -5.75 -21.20
C LEU A 339 -13.54 -6.12 -20.03
N VAL A 340 -14.54 -5.29 -19.72
CA VAL A 340 -15.61 -5.58 -18.78
C VAL A 340 -16.88 -5.99 -19.51
N ASP A 341 -17.20 -5.33 -20.63
CA ASP A 341 -18.44 -5.53 -21.40
C ASP A 341 -18.64 -6.99 -21.89
N PRO A 342 -19.65 -7.72 -21.41
CA PRO A 342 -19.90 -9.10 -21.83
C PRO A 342 -20.25 -9.20 -23.32
N ALA A 343 -20.83 -8.16 -23.92
CA ALA A 343 -21.12 -8.14 -25.35
C ALA A 343 -19.85 -8.12 -26.22
N GLN A 344 -18.70 -7.78 -25.62
CA GLN A 344 -17.39 -7.73 -26.25
C GLN A 344 -16.46 -8.84 -25.75
N GLY A 345 -16.98 -9.79 -24.96
CA GLY A 345 -16.20 -10.87 -24.35
C GLY A 345 -15.40 -10.45 -23.12
N GLY A 346 -15.81 -9.35 -22.47
CA GLY A 346 -15.23 -8.88 -21.22
C GLY A 346 -15.57 -9.75 -20.03
N THR A 347 -15.01 -9.39 -18.87
CA THR A 347 -15.02 -10.21 -17.66
C THR A 347 -16.36 -10.24 -16.93
N LEU A 348 -17.26 -9.28 -17.14
CA LEU A 348 -18.52 -9.24 -16.41
C LEU A 348 -19.40 -10.45 -16.81
N ARG A 349 -19.71 -11.30 -15.84
CA ARG A 349 -20.55 -12.49 -16.04
C ARG A 349 -22.02 -12.18 -15.74
N GLU A 350 -22.28 -11.57 -14.59
CA GLU A 350 -23.63 -11.35 -14.09
C GLU A 350 -23.69 -10.11 -13.17
N VAL A 351 -24.87 -9.50 -13.08
CA VAL A 351 -25.19 -8.41 -12.13
C VAL A 351 -26.54 -8.70 -11.47
N MET A 352 -26.72 -8.23 -10.23
CA MET A 352 -28.00 -8.38 -9.51
C MET A 352 -29.14 -7.65 -10.25
N THR A 353 -28.89 -6.39 -10.62
CA THR A 353 -29.85 -5.56 -11.36
C THR A 353 -29.31 -5.26 -12.76
N PRO A 354 -30.07 -5.52 -13.83
CA PRO A 354 -29.60 -5.29 -15.20
C PRO A 354 -29.10 -3.85 -15.43
N GLY A 355 -27.82 -3.71 -15.76
CA GLY A 355 -27.18 -2.43 -16.05
C GLY A 355 -26.55 -1.72 -14.85
N GLU A 356 -26.66 -2.28 -13.65
CA GLU A 356 -26.05 -1.75 -12.43
C GLU A 356 -24.82 -2.60 -12.06
N LEU A 357 -23.69 -1.96 -11.75
CA LEU A 357 -22.41 -2.61 -11.42
C LEU A 357 -22.14 -2.66 -9.92
N ASP A 358 -23.03 -2.13 -9.10
CA ASP A 358 -22.87 -2.08 -7.64
C ASP A 358 -22.93 -3.47 -7.00
N ASN A 359 -23.47 -4.47 -7.70
CA ASN A 359 -23.42 -5.89 -7.33
C ASN A 359 -23.12 -6.70 -8.60
N ALA A 360 -21.86 -7.09 -8.77
CA ALA A 360 -21.37 -7.71 -10.01
C ALA A 360 -20.51 -8.95 -9.73
N LEU A 361 -20.64 -9.95 -10.60
CA LEU A 361 -19.75 -11.11 -10.66
C LEU A 361 -18.96 -11.03 -11.97
N HIS A 362 -17.64 -11.02 -11.85
CA HIS A 362 -16.71 -11.11 -12.96
C HIS A 362 -16.01 -12.46 -12.98
N GLU A 363 -15.60 -12.87 -14.17
CA GLU A 363 -14.91 -14.12 -14.45
C GLU A 363 -13.78 -13.90 -15.46
N PHE A 364 -12.62 -14.49 -15.22
CA PHE A 364 -11.53 -14.55 -16.20
C PHE A 364 -10.59 -15.72 -15.93
N THR A 365 -9.86 -16.15 -16.96
CA THR A 365 -8.74 -17.09 -16.83
C THR A 365 -7.44 -16.30 -16.72
N ALA A 366 -6.71 -16.47 -15.63
CA ALA A 366 -5.41 -15.83 -15.43
C ALA A 366 -4.31 -16.51 -16.28
N PRO A 367 -3.16 -15.83 -16.53
CA PRO A 367 -2.07 -16.36 -17.33
C PRO A 367 -1.48 -17.70 -16.86
N ASP A 368 -1.59 -18.01 -15.58
CA ASP A 368 -1.15 -19.28 -14.99
C ASP A 368 -2.17 -20.43 -15.17
N GLY A 369 -3.32 -20.14 -15.78
CA GLY A 369 -4.43 -21.07 -15.98
C GLY A 369 -5.47 -21.06 -14.86
N ARG A 370 -5.32 -20.20 -13.83
CA ARG A 370 -6.31 -20.07 -12.76
C ARG A 370 -7.61 -19.50 -13.28
N GLU A 371 -8.72 -20.18 -13.01
CA GLU A 371 -10.05 -19.63 -13.22
C GLU A 371 -10.43 -18.76 -12.03
N MET A 372 -10.56 -17.45 -12.27
CA MET A 372 -10.80 -16.44 -11.25
C MET A 372 -12.25 -15.96 -11.27
N LEU A 373 -12.77 -15.66 -10.07
CA LEU A 373 -14.01 -14.92 -9.86
C LEU A 373 -13.74 -13.67 -9.02
N VAL A 374 -14.38 -12.55 -9.38
CA VAL A 374 -14.39 -11.33 -8.56
C VAL A 374 -15.84 -10.94 -8.33
N LEU A 375 -16.29 -10.97 -7.08
CA LEU A 375 -17.64 -10.61 -6.69
C LEU A 375 -17.60 -9.27 -5.93
N THR A 376 -18.34 -8.28 -6.41
CA THR A 376 -18.52 -7.01 -5.73
C THR A 376 -19.92 -6.90 -5.16
N THR A 377 -20.06 -6.20 -4.03
CA THR A 377 -21.36 -5.92 -3.41
C THR A 377 -21.53 -4.44 -3.12
N GLU A 378 -22.79 -4.01 -3.07
CA GLU A 378 -23.16 -2.64 -2.71
C GLU A 378 -22.74 -2.28 -1.28
N TRP A 379 -22.79 -0.98 -0.95
CA TRP A 379 -22.61 -0.54 0.44
C TRP A 379 -23.57 -1.26 1.38
N GLY A 380 -23.00 -1.83 2.45
CA GLY A 380 -23.75 -2.51 3.50
C GLY A 380 -24.78 -3.46 2.89
N PRO A 381 -24.34 -4.58 2.28
CA PRO A 381 -25.18 -5.37 1.39
C PRO A 381 -26.51 -5.73 2.02
N ARG A 382 -27.59 -5.51 1.28
CA ARG A 382 -28.92 -5.95 1.71
C ARG A 382 -29.02 -7.47 1.66
N GLN A 383 -29.96 -8.05 2.38
CA GLN A 383 -30.20 -9.51 2.29
C GLN A 383 -30.39 -9.98 0.85
N VAL A 384 -31.11 -9.20 0.02
CA VAL A 384 -31.34 -9.56 -1.39
C VAL A 384 -30.04 -9.61 -2.21
N ALA A 385 -29.06 -8.77 -1.89
CA ALA A 385 -27.75 -8.78 -2.54
C ALA A 385 -26.93 -9.98 -2.08
N VAL A 386 -26.97 -10.32 -0.79
CA VAL A 386 -26.32 -11.53 -0.23
C VAL A 386 -26.92 -12.81 -0.82
N ASP A 387 -28.26 -12.89 -0.93
CA ASP A 387 -28.96 -14.01 -1.53
C ASP A 387 -28.60 -14.18 -3.02
N TRP A 388 -28.54 -13.06 -3.76
CA TRP A 388 -28.11 -13.06 -5.15
C TRP A 388 -26.63 -13.50 -5.28
N ALA A 389 -25.74 -12.97 -4.45
CA ALA A 389 -24.32 -13.30 -4.48
C ALA A 389 -24.08 -14.81 -4.24
N ASN A 390 -24.78 -15.38 -3.27
CA ASN A 390 -24.80 -16.83 -3.03
C ASN A 390 -25.26 -17.61 -4.26
N ALA A 391 -26.36 -17.19 -4.90
CA ALA A 391 -26.88 -17.86 -6.08
C ALA A 391 -25.94 -17.71 -7.30
N ALA A 392 -25.26 -16.57 -7.45
CA ALA A 392 -24.36 -16.29 -8.54
C ALA A 392 -23.06 -17.10 -8.45
N ILE A 393 -22.44 -17.16 -7.27
CA ILE A 393 -21.20 -17.91 -7.05
C ILE A 393 -21.42 -19.42 -6.98
N GLY A 394 -22.60 -19.85 -6.50
CA GLY A 394 -23.00 -21.26 -6.41
C GLY A 394 -23.52 -21.87 -7.72
N GLN A 395 -23.36 -21.20 -8.86
CA GLN A 395 -23.79 -21.74 -10.15
C GLN A 395 -22.96 -22.98 -10.53
N PRO A 396 -23.59 -24.03 -11.10
CA PRO A 396 -22.86 -25.20 -11.58
C PRO A 396 -21.77 -24.84 -12.60
N GLY A 397 -20.58 -25.41 -12.44
CA GLY A 397 -19.39 -25.15 -13.24
C GLY A 397 -18.48 -24.05 -12.70
N LEU A 398 -18.83 -23.45 -11.55
CA LEU A 398 -17.96 -22.52 -10.82
C LEU A 398 -17.22 -23.19 -9.66
N GLU A 399 -17.48 -24.48 -9.41
CA GLU A 399 -16.84 -25.23 -8.34
C GLU A 399 -15.32 -25.34 -8.60
N GLY A 400 -14.51 -25.04 -7.59
CA GLY A 400 -13.04 -25.16 -7.66
C GLY A 400 -12.31 -23.97 -8.28
N ARG A 401 -13.01 -22.88 -8.58
CA ARG A 401 -12.41 -21.59 -8.97
C ARG A 401 -11.92 -20.83 -7.72
N THR A 402 -11.00 -19.90 -7.91
CA THR A 402 -10.56 -18.99 -6.85
C THR A 402 -11.36 -17.70 -6.94
N ALA A 403 -11.98 -17.28 -5.84
CA ALA A 403 -12.82 -16.11 -5.77
C ALA A 403 -12.31 -15.06 -4.77
N ALA A 404 -12.47 -13.79 -5.16
CA ALA A 404 -12.30 -12.64 -4.29
C ALA A 404 -13.65 -11.93 -4.08
N LEU A 405 -13.99 -11.62 -2.83
CA LEU A 405 -15.04 -10.65 -2.49
C LEU A 405 -14.42 -9.26 -2.40
N VAL A 406 -15.06 -8.26 -3.00
CA VAL A 406 -14.77 -6.84 -2.76
C VAL A 406 -16.03 -6.20 -2.18
N THR A 407 -15.93 -5.69 -0.96
CA THR A 407 -17.03 -5.03 -0.25
C THR A 407 -16.47 -3.89 0.58
N HIS A 408 -17.26 -2.86 0.89
CA HIS A 408 -16.67 -1.66 1.46
C HIS A 408 -16.29 -1.79 2.94
N ALA A 409 -17.23 -2.16 3.82
CA ALA A 409 -16.98 -2.29 5.26
C ALA A 409 -17.01 -3.76 5.68
N TYR A 410 -15.86 -4.27 6.15
CA TYR A 410 -15.72 -5.67 6.54
C TYR A 410 -14.83 -5.86 7.78
N LEU A 411 -13.55 -5.47 7.74
CA LEU A 411 -12.65 -5.51 8.90
C LEU A 411 -12.53 -4.15 9.60
N ASP A 412 -12.33 -4.15 10.91
CA ASP A 412 -11.87 -3.00 11.68
C ASP A 412 -10.33 -2.90 11.72
N SER A 413 -9.80 -1.84 12.36
CA SER A 413 -8.36 -1.58 12.50
C SER A 413 -7.68 -2.44 13.59
N GLN A 414 -8.35 -3.50 14.07
CA GLN A 414 -7.87 -4.41 15.11
C GLN A 414 -7.93 -5.87 14.65
N ASP A 415 -7.91 -6.10 13.33
CA ASP A 415 -8.01 -7.42 12.71
C ASP A 415 -9.31 -8.19 13.01
N ASN A 416 -10.36 -7.51 13.47
CA ASN A 416 -11.68 -8.13 13.69
C ASN A 416 -12.62 -7.79 12.55
N ARG A 417 -13.58 -8.67 12.27
CA ARG A 417 -14.72 -8.30 11.44
C ARG A 417 -15.60 -7.31 12.21
N HIS A 418 -16.21 -6.38 11.50
CA HIS A 418 -17.31 -5.61 12.06
C HIS A 418 -18.42 -6.56 12.51
N ASP A 419 -18.81 -6.44 13.78
CA ASP A 419 -19.90 -7.17 14.41
C ASP A 419 -20.76 -6.19 15.20
N HIS A 420 -21.94 -5.87 14.67
CA HIS A 420 -22.87 -4.93 15.27
C HIS A 420 -23.42 -5.39 16.62
N THR A 421 -23.38 -6.70 16.92
CA THR A 421 -23.81 -7.23 18.22
C THR A 421 -22.81 -6.90 19.32
N VAL A 422 -21.55 -6.61 18.96
CA VAL A 422 -20.48 -6.18 19.85
C VAL A 422 -20.29 -4.67 19.81
N ASN A 423 -20.22 -4.08 18.62
CA ASN A 423 -20.01 -2.65 18.41
C ASN A 423 -20.94 -2.10 17.30
N PRO A 424 -22.21 -1.77 17.64
CA PRO A 424 -23.23 -1.42 16.65
C PRO A 424 -22.94 -0.13 15.87
N GLY A 425 -22.00 0.71 16.31
CA GLY A 425 -21.72 2.00 15.68
C GLY A 425 -20.51 2.01 14.73
N ALA A 426 -19.73 0.93 14.64
CA ALA A 426 -18.42 0.95 13.97
C ALA A 426 -18.44 0.48 12.50
N GLY A 427 -19.55 -0.09 12.02
CA GLY A 427 -19.70 -0.58 10.66
C GLY A 427 -21.01 -0.11 10.01
N PRO A 428 -21.57 -0.86 9.05
CA PRO A 428 -22.78 -0.45 8.31
C PRO A 428 -23.99 -0.13 9.19
N TYR A 429 -24.16 -0.80 10.33
CA TYR A 429 -25.23 -0.52 11.30
C TYR A 429 -25.12 0.83 12.03
N GLY A 430 -23.98 1.52 11.91
CA GLY A 430 -23.81 2.89 12.39
C GLY A 430 -24.48 3.94 11.50
N TYR A 431 -24.98 3.56 10.33
CA TYR A 431 -25.55 4.46 9.33
C TYR A 431 -27.09 4.37 9.26
N PRO A 432 -27.79 5.41 8.80
CA PRO A 432 -29.25 5.38 8.67
C PRO A 432 -29.82 4.29 7.74
N THR A 433 -28.99 3.65 6.91
CA THR A 433 -29.36 2.48 6.11
C THR A 433 -29.39 1.15 6.89
N ALA A 434 -29.24 1.18 8.22
CA ALA A 434 -29.15 0.00 9.08
C ALA A 434 -30.37 -0.93 9.09
N ASP A 435 -31.52 -0.52 8.56
CA ASP A 435 -32.74 -1.34 8.54
C ASP A 435 -32.61 -2.62 7.70
N ASP A 436 -31.68 -2.66 6.75
CA ASP A 436 -31.38 -3.81 5.87
C ASP A 436 -29.94 -3.67 5.39
N THR A 437 -28.97 -4.20 6.14
CA THR A 437 -27.54 -4.16 5.85
C THR A 437 -26.86 -5.38 6.45
N HIS A 438 -25.72 -5.79 5.91
CA HIS A 438 -24.83 -6.76 6.54
C HIS A 438 -23.51 -6.09 6.91
N ASP A 439 -22.96 -6.47 8.06
CA ASP A 439 -21.57 -6.17 8.44
C ASP A 439 -20.61 -7.31 8.04
N GLY A 440 -19.33 -7.17 8.40
CA GLY A 440 -18.30 -8.14 8.02
C GLY A 440 -18.54 -9.53 8.60
N GLU A 441 -19.03 -9.63 9.85
CA GLU A 441 -19.29 -10.92 10.48
C GLU A 441 -20.52 -11.61 9.88
N GLU A 442 -21.58 -10.87 9.57
CA GLU A 442 -22.73 -11.43 8.85
C GLU A 442 -22.36 -11.87 7.42
N LEU A 443 -21.60 -11.06 6.68
CA LEU A 443 -21.11 -11.46 5.34
C LEU A 443 -20.20 -12.69 5.41
N TRP A 444 -19.38 -12.82 6.44
CA TRP A 444 -18.59 -14.02 6.67
C TRP A 444 -19.46 -15.25 6.83
N GLN A 445 -20.48 -15.17 7.68
CA GLN A 445 -21.35 -16.30 8.03
C GLN A 445 -22.29 -16.70 6.88
N GLU A 446 -22.81 -15.73 6.14
CA GLU A 446 -23.86 -15.96 5.15
C GLU A 446 -23.36 -16.07 3.71
N LEU A 447 -22.17 -15.54 3.39
CA LEU A 447 -21.64 -15.53 2.03
C LEU A 447 -20.25 -16.14 1.93
N VAL A 448 -19.27 -15.69 2.72
CA VAL A 448 -17.86 -16.06 2.47
C VAL A 448 -17.55 -17.48 2.95
N SER A 449 -17.82 -17.77 4.23
CA SER A 449 -17.52 -19.07 4.84
C SER A 449 -18.24 -20.25 4.15
N PRO A 450 -19.54 -20.15 3.81
CA PRO A 450 -20.27 -21.27 3.22
C PRO A 450 -19.90 -21.60 1.76
N ASN A 451 -19.15 -20.74 1.06
CA ASN A 451 -18.85 -20.92 -0.36
C ASN A 451 -17.35 -21.21 -0.56
N GLY A 452 -17.04 -22.46 -0.92
CA GLY A 452 -15.68 -22.96 -1.15
C GLY A 452 -14.78 -22.14 -2.10
N PRO A 453 -15.29 -21.45 -3.13
CA PRO A 453 -14.44 -20.64 -4.01
C PRO A 453 -13.75 -19.44 -3.34
N PHE A 454 -14.29 -18.87 -2.26
CA PHE A 454 -13.70 -17.66 -1.68
C PHE A 454 -12.37 -17.93 -0.99
N GLU A 455 -11.34 -17.21 -1.42
CA GLU A 455 -10.00 -17.27 -0.82
C GLU A 455 -9.48 -15.89 -0.40
N MET A 456 -10.14 -14.83 -0.88
CA MET A 456 -9.76 -13.44 -0.60
C MET A 456 -10.99 -12.57 -0.32
N VAL A 457 -10.85 -11.61 0.60
CA VAL A 457 -11.80 -10.51 0.81
C VAL A 457 -11.01 -9.19 0.85
N PHE A 458 -11.48 -8.17 0.14
CA PHE A 458 -10.92 -6.83 0.06
C PHE A 458 -11.94 -5.81 0.56
N SER A 459 -11.48 -4.82 1.34
CA SER A 459 -12.34 -3.82 1.98
C SER A 459 -11.60 -2.53 2.34
N GLY A 460 -12.36 -1.46 2.54
CA GLY A 460 -11.87 -0.11 2.86
C GLY A 460 -12.52 0.41 4.15
N HIS A 461 -13.08 1.63 4.10
CA HIS A 461 -13.95 2.24 5.10
C HIS A 461 -13.28 2.70 6.41
N VAL A 462 -12.40 1.87 6.98
CA VAL A 462 -11.93 2.04 8.36
C VAL A 462 -10.66 2.88 8.43
N GLY A 463 -10.62 3.80 9.39
CA GLY A 463 -9.42 4.60 9.70
C GLY A 463 -8.41 3.88 10.60
N GLY A 464 -7.73 4.65 11.46
CA GLY A 464 -6.64 4.13 12.28
C GLY A 464 -5.33 4.09 11.50
N ASP A 465 -4.61 2.97 11.57
CA ASP A 465 -3.39 2.74 10.78
C ASP A 465 -3.66 2.38 9.30
N GLY A 466 -4.93 2.18 8.95
CA GLY A 466 -5.39 2.01 7.57
C GLY A 466 -5.13 0.63 6.98
N VAL A 467 -4.81 -0.37 7.82
CA VAL A 467 -4.53 -1.74 7.39
C VAL A 467 -5.15 -2.74 8.36
N SER A 468 -5.61 -3.87 7.84
CA SER A 468 -6.08 -5.00 8.66
C SER A 468 -5.89 -6.29 7.89
N TYR A 469 -5.54 -7.37 8.59
CA TYR A 469 -5.40 -8.69 7.98
C TYR A 469 -5.92 -9.80 8.89
N LEU A 470 -6.91 -10.54 8.40
CA LEU A 470 -7.48 -11.68 9.09
C LEU A 470 -7.50 -12.91 8.19
N ARG A 471 -6.84 -13.98 8.64
CA ARG A 471 -6.97 -15.31 8.03
C ARG A 471 -8.02 -16.13 8.77
N SER A 472 -8.97 -16.72 8.04
CA SER A 472 -9.99 -17.60 8.61
C SER A 472 -10.22 -18.84 7.75
N THR A 473 -10.71 -19.92 8.36
CA THR A 473 -11.07 -21.15 7.65
C THR A 473 -12.57 -21.18 7.40
N GLY A 474 -12.96 -21.31 6.13
CA GLY A 474 -14.36 -21.42 5.72
C GLY A 474 -14.96 -22.80 6.03
N ALA A 475 -16.26 -22.96 5.77
CA ALA A 475 -17.00 -24.18 6.07
C ALA A 475 -16.59 -25.39 5.20
N GLU A 476 -15.99 -25.15 4.04
CA GLU A 476 -15.42 -26.19 3.17
C GLU A 476 -13.91 -26.41 3.39
N GLY A 477 -13.32 -25.80 4.43
CA GLY A 477 -11.90 -25.95 4.78
C GLY A 477 -10.96 -24.98 4.06
N GLN A 478 -11.47 -24.19 3.11
CA GLN A 478 -10.71 -23.19 2.38
C GLN A 478 -10.15 -22.09 3.29
N SER A 479 -8.94 -21.63 2.98
CA SER A 479 -8.26 -20.55 3.69
C SER A 479 -8.66 -19.22 3.07
N VAL A 480 -9.33 -18.36 3.84
CA VAL A 480 -9.76 -17.04 3.37
C VAL A 480 -8.90 -15.94 3.97
N HIS A 481 -8.28 -15.16 3.10
CA HIS A 481 -7.40 -14.05 3.40
C HIS A 481 -8.16 -12.73 3.27
N GLN A 482 -8.51 -12.14 4.40
CA GLN A 482 -9.35 -10.94 4.47
C GLN A 482 -8.44 -9.75 4.74
N MET A 483 -8.53 -8.72 3.90
CA MET A 483 -7.64 -7.58 3.87
C MET A 483 -8.46 -6.30 3.86
N MET A 484 -8.16 -5.41 4.80
CA MET A 484 -8.59 -4.01 4.71
C MET A 484 -7.39 -3.15 4.35
N PHE A 485 -7.59 -2.22 3.43
CA PHE A 485 -6.61 -1.22 3.05
C PHE A 485 -7.27 0.13 2.82
N ASN A 486 -7.02 1.09 3.70
CA ASN A 486 -7.58 2.42 3.60
C ASN A 486 -6.55 3.48 3.96
N THR A 487 -6.18 4.32 3.00
CA THR A 487 -5.21 5.40 3.21
C THR A 487 -5.84 6.78 3.27
N GLN A 488 -7.17 6.92 3.17
CA GLN A 488 -7.87 8.20 2.96
C GLN A 488 -7.56 9.31 3.98
N PHE A 489 -7.07 8.92 5.17
CA PHE A 489 -6.78 9.81 6.29
C PHE A 489 -5.34 10.35 6.28
N GLU A 490 -4.50 9.94 5.34
CA GLU A 490 -3.13 10.48 5.21
C GLU A 490 -3.07 11.77 4.38
N VAL A 491 -1.93 12.44 4.48
CA VAL A 491 -1.57 13.64 3.69
C VAL A 491 -1.81 13.41 2.20
N TYR A 492 -2.18 14.48 1.51
CA TYR A 492 -2.53 14.47 0.08
C TYR A 492 -3.71 13.56 -0.27
N GLY A 493 -4.54 13.20 0.72
CA GLY A 493 -5.72 12.36 0.54
C GLY A 493 -5.43 10.86 0.49
N GLY A 494 -4.25 10.43 0.96
CA GLY A 494 -3.83 9.03 1.03
C GLY A 494 -2.46 8.74 0.43
N ASN A 495 -1.67 9.78 0.15
CA ASN A 495 -0.31 9.68 -0.38
C ASN A 495 -0.17 8.88 -1.70
N GLY A 496 -1.26 8.57 -2.39
CA GLY A 496 -1.26 7.85 -3.67
C GLY A 496 -0.94 6.35 -3.55
N TYR A 497 -1.14 5.72 -2.38
CA TYR A 497 -0.83 4.30 -2.21
C TYR A 497 -1.92 3.37 -2.77
N PHE A 498 -1.49 2.28 -3.41
CA PHE A 498 -2.31 1.12 -3.77
C PHE A 498 -1.54 -0.18 -3.50
N ARG A 499 -2.24 -1.32 -3.48
CA ARG A 499 -1.62 -2.65 -3.36
C ARG A 499 -1.49 -3.32 -4.72
N VAL A 500 -0.35 -3.94 -4.97
CA VAL A 500 -0.13 -4.91 -6.05
C VAL A 500 -0.09 -6.30 -5.42
N LEU A 501 -0.96 -7.18 -5.88
CA LEU A 501 -0.98 -8.60 -5.52
C LEU A 501 -0.30 -9.37 -6.65
N GLU A 502 0.93 -9.80 -6.44
CA GLU A 502 1.69 -10.62 -7.37
C GLU A 502 1.41 -12.10 -7.08
N PHE A 503 0.80 -12.79 -8.05
CA PHE A 503 0.59 -14.23 -8.03
C PHE A 503 1.85 -14.89 -8.57
N LEU A 504 2.51 -15.71 -7.74
CA LEU A 504 3.83 -16.23 -8.05
C LEU A 504 3.77 -17.47 -8.94
N GLU A 505 4.89 -17.76 -9.61
CA GLU A 505 5.04 -18.90 -10.51
C GLU A 505 4.82 -20.27 -9.85
N ASP A 506 4.90 -20.35 -8.52
CA ASP A 506 4.61 -21.57 -7.76
C ASP A 506 3.11 -21.94 -7.74
N GLY A 507 2.25 -21.09 -8.30
CA GLY A 507 0.84 -21.35 -8.48
C GLY A 507 0.04 -21.38 -7.18
N ARG A 508 0.55 -20.84 -6.07
CA ARG A 508 -0.17 -20.80 -4.79
C ARG A 508 0.19 -19.62 -3.89
N THR A 509 1.36 -19.01 -4.07
CA THR A 509 1.79 -17.87 -3.26
C THR A 509 1.30 -16.57 -3.89
N VAL A 510 0.72 -15.70 -3.06
CA VAL A 510 0.36 -14.33 -3.42
C VAL A 510 1.18 -13.39 -2.56
N ARG A 511 1.97 -12.54 -3.20
CA ARG A 511 2.77 -11.50 -2.55
C ARG A 511 2.05 -10.16 -2.65
N VAL A 512 1.80 -9.54 -1.51
CA VAL A 512 1.23 -8.18 -1.42
C VAL A 512 2.37 -7.19 -1.31
N ARG A 513 2.36 -6.16 -2.17
CA ARG A 513 3.30 -5.05 -2.14
C ARG A 513 2.54 -3.73 -2.23
N THR A 514 2.77 -2.80 -1.33
CA THR A 514 2.13 -1.47 -1.35
C THR A 514 3.07 -0.41 -1.91
N TYR A 515 2.61 0.36 -2.90
CA TYR A 515 3.42 1.36 -3.61
C TYR A 515 2.64 2.65 -3.88
N SER A 516 3.35 3.78 -3.88
CA SER A 516 2.84 5.08 -4.30
C SER A 516 3.64 5.63 -5.48
N PRO A 517 3.04 5.79 -6.68
CA PRO A 517 3.68 6.48 -7.80
C PRO A 517 3.79 7.99 -7.57
N PHE A 518 3.08 8.54 -6.59
CA PHE A 518 3.15 9.95 -6.23
C PHE A 518 4.45 10.27 -5.48
N HIS A 519 4.86 9.37 -4.59
CA HIS A 519 6.12 9.52 -3.84
C HIS A 519 7.29 8.74 -4.42
N ASP A 520 7.01 7.77 -5.30
CA ASP A 520 7.96 6.74 -5.75
C ASP A 520 8.56 5.97 -4.56
N LEU A 521 7.69 5.52 -3.65
CA LEU A 521 8.07 4.81 -2.43
C LEU A 521 7.15 3.61 -2.17
N GLN A 522 7.75 2.54 -1.66
CA GLN A 522 7.07 1.35 -1.15
C GLN A 522 6.87 1.45 0.36
N ARG A 523 5.80 0.84 0.86
CA ARG A 523 5.70 0.47 2.27
C ARG A 523 6.30 -0.91 2.46
N THR A 524 7.22 -1.05 3.40
CA THR A 524 8.03 -2.27 3.56
C THR A 524 7.85 -2.94 4.92
N ASP A 525 6.92 -2.45 5.74
CA ASP A 525 6.53 -3.14 6.98
C ASP A 525 5.74 -4.43 6.69
N GLU A 526 5.59 -5.26 7.71
CA GLU A 526 4.93 -6.57 7.60
C GLU A 526 3.42 -6.47 7.28
N ALA A 527 2.78 -5.33 7.55
CA ALA A 527 1.36 -5.14 7.26
C ALA A 527 1.10 -4.71 5.79
N ASN A 528 2.13 -4.25 5.09
CA ASN A 528 2.05 -3.76 3.71
C ASN A 528 2.91 -4.54 2.72
N ASN A 529 3.80 -5.40 3.21
CA ASN A 529 4.63 -6.29 2.41
C ASN A 529 4.67 -7.68 3.06
N PHE A 530 3.85 -8.58 2.54
CA PHE A 530 3.70 -9.94 3.07
C PHE A 530 3.27 -10.91 1.99
N GLU A 531 3.37 -12.20 2.30
CA GLU A 531 2.94 -13.29 1.44
C GLU A 531 1.88 -14.12 2.13
N PHE A 532 0.94 -14.64 1.35
CA PHE A 532 -0.03 -15.64 1.79
C PHE A 532 -0.23 -16.72 0.74
N HIS A 533 -0.88 -17.82 1.13
CA HIS A 533 -1.09 -18.96 0.24
C HIS A 533 -2.57 -19.15 -0.05
N ILE A 534 -2.90 -19.23 -1.33
CA ILE A 534 -4.19 -19.70 -1.85
C ILE A 534 -4.09 -21.17 -2.25
N SER A 535 -5.22 -21.78 -2.65
CA SER A 535 -5.30 -23.13 -3.16
C SER A 535 -4.35 -23.30 -4.35
N PRO A 536 -3.60 -24.42 -4.40
CA PRO A 536 -2.62 -24.64 -5.45
C PRO A 536 -3.29 -24.88 -6.81
N LEU A 537 -2.68 -24.36 -7.87
CA LEU A 537 -3.05 -24.68 -9.26
C LEU A 537 -2.97 -26.18 -9.56
N LEU A 538 -1.91 -26.83 -9.05
CA LEU A 538 -1.64 -28.25 -9.23
C LEU A 538 -1.98 -29.00 -7.95
N LYS A 539 -3.21 -29.51 -7.84
CA LYS A 539 -3.60 -30.37 -6.72
C LYS A 539 -2.80 -31.68 -6.77
N GLY A 540 -2.43 -32.21 -5.60
CA GLY A 540 -1.63 -33.44 -5.49
C GLY A 540 -0.12 -33.23 -5.46
N ASP A 541 0.37 -32.03 -5.78
CA ASP A 541 1.76 -31.62 -5.55
C ASP A 541 1.91 -31.24 -4.06
N TYR A 542 2.24 -32.23 -3.24
CA TYR A 542 2.31 -32.10 -1.79
C TYR A 542 3.69 -31.66 -1.31
N ASN A 543 4.73 -31.73 -2.15
CA ASN A 543 6.06 -31.23 -1.82
C ASN A 543 6.33 -29.81 -2.39
N GLY A 544 5.47 -29.32 -3.28
CA GLY A 544 5.52 -27.99 -3.89
C GLY A 544 6.62 -27.82 -4.94
N ASP A 545 7.07 -28.90 -5.60
CA ASP A 545 8.13 -28.86 -6.61
C ASP A 545 7.62 -28.63 -8.05
N GLY A 546 6.30 -28.48 -8.21
CA GLY A 546 5.63 -28.18 -9.46
C GLY A 546 5.31 -29.42 -10.31
N VAL A 547 5.52 -30.63 -9.78
CA VAL A 547 5.23 -31.90 -10.45
C VAL A 547 4.54 -32.85 -9.47
N VAL A 548 3.46 -33.51 -9.91
CA VAL A 548 2.82 -34.56 -9.09
C VAL A 548 3.48 -35.91 -9.38
N ASP A 549 4.34 -36.37 -8.47
CA ASP A 549 5.06 -37.63 -8.63
C ASP A 549 5.14 -38.48 -7.35
N SER A 550 6.02 -39.49 -7.34
CA SER A 550 6.15 -40.41 -6.20
C SER A 550 6.65 -39.75 -4.91
N ALA A 551 7.27 -38.57 -4.98
CA ALA A 551 7.71 -37.79 -3.84
C ALA A 551 6.50 -37.24 -3.07
N ASP A 552 5.45 -36.77 -3.75
CA ASP A 552 4.23 -36.28 -3.11
C ASP A 552 3.49 -37.40 -2.38
N PHE A 553 3.46 -38.59 -2.97
CA PHE A 553 2.94 -39.77 -2.28
C PHE A 553 3.64 -40.02 -0.96
N THR A 554 4.96 -39.75 -0.85
CA THR A 554 5.65 -39.91 0.42
C THR A 554 5.21 -38.86 1.44
N VAL A 555 4.94 -37.63 1.03
CA VAL A 555 4.40 -36.57 1.90
C VAL A 555 3.03 -36.98 2.44
N TRP A 556 2.10 -37.38 1.56
CA TRP A 556 0.78 -37.88 1.96
C TRP A 556 0.88 -39.07 2.92
N ARG A 557 1.64 -40.10 2.52
CA ARG A 557 1.76 -41.35 3.29
C ARG A 557 2.30 -41.09 4.69
N ASP A 558 3.29 -40.21 4.81
CA ASP A 558 3.96 -39.94 6.09
C ASP A 558 3.08 -39.08 7.02
N ASN A 559 2.02 -38.44 6.49
CA ASN A 559 1.05 -37.65 7.26
C ASN A 559 -0.35 -38.29 7.36
N LEU A 560 -0.58 -39.49 6.80
CA LEU A 560 -1.90 -40.14 6.80
C LEU A 560 -2.54 -40.20 8.20
N GLY A 561 -3.75 -39.65 8.31
CA GLY A 561 -4.53 -39.55 9.56
C GLY A 561 -4.24 -38.29 10.39
N ARG A 562 -3.41 -37.37 9.90
CA ARG A 562 -3.15 -36.08 10.55
C ARG A 562 -4.35 -35.15 10.38
N GLY A 563 -4.84 -34.59 11.49
CA GLY A 563 -5.81 -33.49 11.50
C GLY A 563 -5.15 -32.12 11.68
N GLY A 564 -5.84 -31.06 11.29
CA GLY A 564 -5.28 -29.70 11.21
C GLY A 564 -4.11 -29.62 10.23
N ALA A 565 -4.13 -30.44 9.19
CA ALA A 565 -3.09 -30.52 8.19
C ALA A 565 -3.20 -29.34 7.21
N PRO A 566 -2.10 -28.62 6.89
CA PRO A 566 -2.09 -27.76 5.71
C PRO A 566 -1.86 -28.58 4.43
N TRP A 567 -2.21 -28.00 3.29
CA TRP A 567 -2.07 -28.59 1.95
C TRP A 567 -0.72 -29.29 1.70
N ILE A 568 0.40 -28.64 2.04
CA ILE A 568 1.76 -29.17 1.85
C ILE A 568 2.09 -30.42 2.71
N THR A 569 1.15 -30.86 3.54
CA THR A 569 1.29 -32.09 4.33
C THR A 569 0.44 -33.22 3.79
N GLY A 570 -0.10 -33.08 2.58
CA GLY A 570 -0.90 -34.10 1.91
C GLY A 570 -2.41 -33.93 2.08
N ASP A 571 -2.88 -32.75 2.49
CA ASP A 571 -4.31 -32.40 2.56
C ASP A 571 -4.72 -31.71 1.25
N GLY A 572 -4.99 -32.52 0.23
CA GLY A 572 -5.24 -32.10 -1.15
C GLY A 572 -6.69 -31.70 -1.44
N ASP A 573 -7.63 -31.91 -0.53
CA ASP A 573 -8.97 -31.31 -0.61
C ASP A 573 -9.14 -30.11 0.33
N GLY A 574 -8.24 -29.94 1.31
CA GLY A 574 -8.24 -28.82 2.24
C GLY A 574 -9.21 -29.00 3.40
N ASP A 575 -9.74 -30.21 3.63
CA ASP A 575 -10.69 -30.48 4.72
C ASP A 575 -10.02 -30.50 6.11
N GLY A 576 -8.69 -30.32 6.15
CA GLY A 576 -7.86 -30.32 7.34
C GLY A 576 -7.43 -31.72 7.78
N VAL A 577 -7.74 -32.78 7.03
CA VAL A 577 -7.47 -34.18 7.37
C VAL A 577 -6.80 -34.90 6.20
N VAL A 578 -5.55 -35.32 6.41
CA VAL A 578 -4.86 -36.19 5.43
C VAL A 578 -5.48 -37.58 5.43
N GLY A 579 -6.29 -37.87 4.43
CA GLY A 579 -7.12 -39.05 4.28
C GLY A 579 -7.03 -39.69 2.90
N MET A 580 -8.01 -40.54 2.61
CA MET A 580 -8.04 -41.26 1.33
C MET A 580 -8.52 -40.39 0.17
N ILE A 581 -9.20 -39.27 0.43
CA ILE A 581 -9.61 -38.34 -0.64
C ILE A 581 -8.36 -37.70 -1.24
N ASP A 582 -7.43 -37.24 -0.41
CA ASP A 582 -6.15 -36.67 -0.85
C ASP A 582 -5.28 -37.65 -1.63
N TYR A 583 -5.32 -38.93 -1.25
CA TYR A 583 -4.66 -39.97 -2.03
C TYR A 583 -5.23 -40.04 -3.45
N HIS A 584 -6.54 -39.96 -3.61
CA HIS A 584 -7.15 -39.97 -4.94
C HIS A 584 -6.83 -38.70 -5.72
N ILE A 585 -6.73 -37.55 -5.04
CA ILE A 585 -6.29 -36.29 -5.67
C ILE A 585 -4.88 -36.43 -6.24
N TRP A 586 -3.97 -37.02 -5.48
CA TRP A 586 -2.64 -37.35 -5.97
C TRP A 586 -2.67 -38.36 -7.13
N VAL A 587 -3.48 -39.43 -7.03
CA VAL A 587 -3.62 -40.43 -8.10
C VAL A 587 -4.13 -39.79 -9.40
N ASP A 588 -5.15 -38.95 -9.31
CA ASP A 588 -5.80 -38.31 -10.44
C ASP A 588 -4.87 -37.29 -11.10
N ALA A 589 -3.99 -36.65 -10.32
CA ALA A 589 -3.02 -35.68 -10.81
C ALA A 589 -1.65 -36.30 -11.17
N PHE A 590 -1.38 -37.57 -10.86
CA PHE A 590 -0.06 -38.17 -11.02
C PHE A 590 0.49 -38.05 -12.46
N GLY A 591 1.67 -37.44 -12.58
CA GLY A 591 2.35 -37.15 -13.84
C GLY A 591 2.00 -35.78 -14.44
N SER A 592 1.16 -34.98 -13.80
CA SER A 592 0.86 -33.60 -14.19
C SER A 592 1.93 -32.64 -13.65
N SER A 593 2.12 -31.51 -14.33
CA SER A 593 3.04 -30.45 -13.90
C SER A 593 2.47 -29.05 -14.10
N LEU A 594 2.96 -28.06 -13.34
CA LEU A 594 2.59 -26.65 -13.52
C LEU A 594 2.97 -26.12 -14.91
N ALA A 595 4.01 -26.68 -15.52
CA ALA A 595 4.37 -26.34 -16.90
C ALA A 595 3.27 -26.72 -17.91
N ASP A 596 2.52 -27.80 -17.65
CA ASP A 596 1.43 -28.23 -18.52
C ASP A 596 0.22 -27.28 -18.42
N SER A 597 -0.10 -26.77 -17.22
CA SER A 597 -1.18 -25.80 -17.01
C SER A 597 -0.85 -24.44 -17.65
N GLN A 598 0.41 -24.00 -17.57
CA GLN A 598 0.86 -22.76 -18.20
C GLN A 598 1.07 -22.86 -19.72
N ALA A 599 1.35 -24.05 -20.26
CA ALA A 599 1.45 -24.24 -21.71
C ALA A 599 0.08 -24.16 -22.43
N LEU A 600 -1.01 -24.48 -21.73
CA LEU A 600 -2.38 -24.40 -22.26
C LEU A 600 -2.89 -22.94 -22.35
N SER A 601 -2.40 -22.02 -21.51
CA SER A 601 -2.81 -20.61 -21.49
C SER A 601 -2.09 -19.73 -22.55
N HIS A 602 -0.90 -20.12 -23.01
CA HIS A 602 -0.13 -19.38 -24.03
C HIS A 602 -0.65 -19.53 -25.48
N GLY A 603 -1.78 -20.21 -25.69
CA GLY A 603 -2.33 -20.53 -27.01
C GLY A 603 -3.09 -19.42 -27.76
N ALA A 604 -3.21 -18.21 -27.21
CA ALA A 604 -4.13 -17.19 -27.75
C ALA A 604 -3.62 -15.73 -27.73
N ALA A 605 -2.31 -15.48 -27.81
CA ALA A 605 -1.81 -14.14 -28.14
C ALA A 605 -1.74 -13.98 -29.68
N PRO A 606 -2.45 -13.01 -30.31
CA PRO A 606 -2.16 -12.64 -31.69
C PRO A 606 -0.72 -12.14 -31.74
N GLU A 607 0.14 -12.79 -32.53
CA GLU A 607 1.51 -12.32 -32.69
C GLU A 607 1.51 -10.84 -33.09
N PRO A 608 2.32 -9.97 -32.43
CA PRO A 608 2.49 -8.61 -32.90
C PRO A 608 3.00 -8.66 -34.34
N ALA A 609 2.49 -7.76 -35.18
CA ALA A 609 2.62 -7.66 -36.64
C ALA A 609 4.07 -7.51 -37.19
N SER A 610 5.07 -8.08 -36.53
CA SER A 610 6.46 -8.23 -36.94
C SER A 610 6.64 -8.98 -38.27
N LEU A 611 5.69 -9.85 -38.65
CA LEU A 611 5.67 -10.51 -39.97
C LEU A 611 5.40 -9.55 -41.14
N TRP A 612 4.75 -8.40 -40.90
CA TRP A 612 4.58 -7.36 -41.94
C TRP A 612 5.85 -6.56 -42.20
N LEU A 613 6.74 -6.41 -41.20
CA LEU A 613 8.02 -5.72 -41.36
C LEU A 613 9.03 -6.54 -42.16
N VAL A 614 9.00 -7.88 -42.06
CA VAL A 614 9.84 -8.75 -42.89
C VAL A 614 9.35 -8.79 -44.35
N ALA A 615 8.04 -8.74 -44.58
CA ALA A 615 7.47 -8.69 -45.92
C ALA A 615 7.76 -7.37 -46.66
N MET A 616 7.82 -6.23 -45.96
CA MET A 616 8.22 -4.95 -46.57
C MET A 616 9.74 -4.81 -46.78
N GLY A 617 10.57 -5.50 -45.99
CA GLY A 617 12.03 -5.52 -46.17
C GLY A 617 12.49 -6.24 -47.44
N LEU A 618 11.75 -7.26 -47.90
CA LEU A 618 12.09 -8.05 -49.09
C LEU A 618 11.63 -7.41 -50.42
N LEU A 619 10.72 -6.43 -50.38
CA LEU A 619 10.23 -5.72 -51.58
C LEU A 619 11.11 -4.53 -52.00
N VAL A 620 12.05 -4.07 -51.16
CA VAL A 620 12.97 -2.96 -51.48
C VAL A 620 14.25 -3.44 -52.20
N LEU A 621 14.53 -4.75 -52.22
CA LEU A 621 15.75 -5.31 -52.83
C LEU A 621 15.59 -5.79 -54.29
N ALA A 622 14.42 -5.62 -54.91
CA ALA A 622 14.18 -6.01 -56.30
C ALA A 622 13.81 -4.81 -57.19
N THR A 623 14.77 -3.91 -57.46
CA THR A 623 14.69 -3.01 -58.62
C THR A 623 15.82 -3.33 -59.60
N PRO A 624 15.53 -3.66 -60.88
CA PRO A 624 16.58 -3.92 -61.86
C PRO A 624 17.24 -2.61 -62.31
N GLY A 625 18.57 -2.59 -62.24
CA GLY A 625 19.40 -1.49 -62.73
C GLY A 625 19.15 -1.17 -64.20
N ARG A 626 19.02 0.14 -64.47
CA ARG A 626 18.90 0.73 -65.80
C ARG A 626 20.16 0.47 -66.62
N TYR A 627 20.00 -0.14 -67.79
CA TYR A 627 20.97 -0.09 -68.88
C TYR A 627 21.14 1.37 -69.38
N ARG A 628 22.38 1.83 -69.48
CA ARG A 628 22.76 2.97 -70.33
C ARG A 628 23.69 2.46 -71.44
N ALA A 629 23.32 2.82 -72.66
CA ALA A 629 24.09 2.56 -73.87
C ALA A 629 25.34 3.43 -73.96
N ALA A 630 26.45 2.82 -74.36
CA ALA A 630 27.37 3.27 -75.40
C ALA A 630 28.02 2.02 -76.01
#